data_AF-A0AAN6LN94-F1
#
_entry.id   AF-A0AAN6LN94-F1
#
_cell.length_a   1.000
_cell.length_b   1.000
_cell.length_c   1.000
_cell.angle_alpha   90.00
_cell.angle_beta   90.00
_cell.angle_gamma   90.00
#
_symmetry.space_group_name_H-M   'P 1'
#
loop_
_entity.id
_entity.type
_entity.pdbx_description
1 polymer ?
#
loop_
_entity_poly.entity_id
_entity_poly.type
_entity_poly.pdbx_seq_one_letter_code
_entity_poly.pdbx_strand_id
1 'polypeptide(L)'
;MISTTLAAPSRAICARCFILRARRQYHDAPSGRWRPRNEPKVVPDSLSETLRTHQDANRPSLIRKIPVPENPHSGIFRPKWDDHPTNKDTSYKPPLSKPELHKSWDNDRSLASSERTSTPRSEKEGCYPHLSWTTDSIYQPSTGFIWLDHIQGSAIDGISRLDEEIKAYETYMVPNAQERDVVSKIHNDITRILRGGTVDSPILIGSRRTGMAVPHSSIDFLIPIPDPHRVDGCRGPSPTRPKMVLVHREHLRLIDAKLRASHIFSKILPRREEDRILTAIHGKTGLQLSFRCATDLPASLDLISYYNAEFPSLRPLYLTLRMVLETRGILGRSTGTVDSYGLMMMIVAALKIQEGKYHRQSIGQQLLHVLGFYLHTDFTKYGISIEPPSLFQKTMKGKKGRDLTDGDAPYLRGQRSISKRTALLPHRNMLCLQDPADFMHDLGTDSVRMSDMQHLFQEVYDDINSRIRKWDGDCTVGDMGDASSRVERSCQDVQSNSMLALAVGANYEDMERFRDKILLAAKDDERYPSQEM
;
A
#
# COMPACT_ATOMS: atom_id res chain seq x y z
N MET A 1 50.17 23.94 49.57
CA MET A 1 49.43 22.71 49.90
C MET A 1 48.58 22.33 48.69
N ILE A 2 49.04 21.31 47.95
CA ILE A 2 48.31 20.30 47.13
C ILE A 2 46.98 20.79 46.52
N SER A 3 46.88 21.22 45.25
CA SER A 3 47.06 20.54 43.96
C SER A 3 46.15 19.32 43.73
N THR A 4 45.18 19.42 42.82
CA THR A 4 44.81 18.35 41.87
C THR A 4 43.86 18.88 40.79
N THR A 5 44.46 19.27 39.67
CA THR A 5 43.93 19.09 38.31
C THR A 5 43.72 17.60 38.01
N LEU A 6 42.72 17.25 37.19
CA LEU A 6 42.84 16.11 36.27
C LEU A 6 41.86 16.24 35.09
N ALA A 7 42.43 16.09 33.91
CA ALA A 7 41.82 16.12 32.59
C ALA A 7 41.63 14.69 32.05
N ALA A 8 40.86 14.61 30.94
CA ALA A 8 40.89 13.59 29.88
C ALA A 8 40.23 12.22 30.18
N PRO A 9 39.82 11.39 29.17
CA PRO A 9 40.31 11.43 27.79
C PRO A 9 39.31 11.16 26.64
N SER A 10 39.87 11.37 25.44
CA SER A 10 39.42 10.93 24.12
C SER A 10 39.72 9.44 23.83
N ARG A 11 39.12 8.96 22.72
CA ARG A 11 39.46 7.78 21.87
C ARG A 11 39.05 6.39 22.38
N ALA A 12 38.24 5.69 21.58
CA ALA A 12 38.73 4.57 20.78
C ALA A 12 37.66 4.05 19.81
N ILE A 13 38.07 3.93 18.55
CA ILE A 13 37.44 3.18 17.47
C ILE A 13 37.36 1.70 17.88
N CYS A 14 36.18 1.08 17.76
CA CYS A 14 36.08 -0.38 17.74
C CYS A 14 35.42 -0.81 16.43
N ALA A 15 36.26 -1.23 15.49
CA ALA A 15 35.87 -1.94 14.30
C ALA A 15 35.36 -3.33 14.68
N ARG A 16 34.09 -3.62 14.40
CA ARG A 16 33.57 -4.99 14.18
C ARG A 16 32.33 -4.94 13.29
N CYS A 17 32.57 -4.69 12.00
CA CYS A 17 31.76 -5.29 10.95
C CYS A 17 31.96 -6.80 11.00
N PHE A 18 30.95 -7.58 11.37
CA PHE A 18 30.76 -8.96 10.89
C PHE A 18 29.30 -9.38 11.10
N ILE A 19 28.56 -9.40 9.98
CA ILE A 19 27.45 -10.31 9.63
C ILE A 19 26.41 -10.56 10.74
N LEU A 20 25.34 -9.77 10.74
CA LEU A 20 24.07 -10.18 11.35
C LEU A 20 23.05 -10.48 10.25
N ARG A 21 22.94 -11.77 9.92
CA ARG A 21 21.73 -12.36 9.34
C ARG A 21 20.57 -12.04 10.30
N ALA A 22 19.50 -11.46 9.75
CA ALA A 22 18.22 -11.28 10.44
C ALA A 22 17.61 -12.65 10.80
N ARG A 23 18.01 -13.18 11.96
CA ARG A 23 17.16 -14.10 12.73
C ARG A 23 16.11 -13.24 13.42
N ARG A 24 14.84 -13.56 13.19
CA ARG A 24 13.71 -13.04 13.98
C ARG A 24 14.02 -13.25 15.47
N GLN A 25 14.38 -12.19 16.16
CA GLN A 25 14.33 -12.15 17.61
C GLN A 25 12.87 -12.01 17.99
N TYR A 26 12.35 -13.01 18.68
CA TYR A 26 11.08 -12.91 19.38
C TYR A 26 11.19 -11.80 20.43
N HIS A 27 10.12 -11.02 20.53
CA HIS A 27 10.01 -9.85 21.39
C HIS A 27 10.36 -10.17 22.85
N ASP A 28 11.34 -9.46 23.40
CA ASP A 28 11.39 -9.12 24.82
C ASP A 28 11.36 -7.60 24.91
N ALA A 29 10.17 -7.05 25.21
CA ALA A 29 10.00 -5.70 25.71
C ALA A 29 9.07 -5.73 26.93
N PRO A 30 9.37 -4.99 28.01
CA PRO A 30 8.70 -5.13 29.29
C PRO A 30 7.40 -4.33 29.28
N SER A 31 6.31 -4.94 28.84
CA SER A 31 4.97 -4.48 29.19
C SER A 31 4.11 -5.69 29.55
N GLY A 32 3.81 -5.81 30.84
CA GLY A 32 3.02 -6.89 31.40
C GLY A 32 1.56 -6.77 30.99
N ARG A 33 1.20 -7.38 29.87
CA ARG A 33 -0.12 -7.90 29.48
C ARG A 33 0.09 -8.55 28.12
N TRP A 34 -0.50 -9.72 27.89
CA TRP A 34 -0.27 -10.63 26.75
C TRP A 34 0.81 -11.70 26.98
N ARG A 35 0.48 -12.70 27.79
CA ARG A 35 0.90 -14.08 27.52
C ARG A 35 -0.34 -14.89 27.13
N PRO A 36 -0.36 -15.58 25.97
CA PRO A 36 -1.34 -16.62 25.72
C PRO A 36 -1.21 -17.70 26.81
N ARG A 37 -2.30 -18.14 27.43
CA ARG A 37 -2.29 -19.07 28.58
C ARG A 37 -1.69 -20.47 28.30
N ASN A 38 -1.25 -20.77 27.08
CA ASN A 38 -0.87 -22.11 26.64
C ASN A 38 0.51 -22.21 25.97
N GLU A 39 1.42 -21.24 26.15
CA GLU A 39 2.81 -21.45 25.69
C GLU A 39 3.59 -22.29 26.71
N PRO A 40 4.18 -23.45 26.31
CA PRO A 40 5.04 -24.23 27.17
C PRO A 40 6.26 -23.41 27.60
N LYS A 41 6.64 -23.54 28.88
CA LYS A 41 7.71 -22.76 29.51
C LYS A 41 9.06 -23.04 28.84
N VAL A 42 9.70 -21.99 28.34
CA VAL A 42 11.10 -22.04 27.90
C VAL A 42 12.00 -21.88 29.13
N VAL A 43 12.90 -22.84 29.33
CA VAL A 43 13.91 -22.84 30.39
C VAL A 43 15.23 -22.38 29.75
N PRO A 44 15.68 -21.12 29.99
CA PRO A 44 16.81 -20.53 29.28
C PRO A 44 18.12 -21.33 29.44
N ASP A 45 18.28 -21.97 30.60
CA ASP A 45 19.52 -22.63 31.00
C ASP A 45 19.54 -24.13 30.66
N SER A 46 18.44 -24.67 30.10
CA SER A 46 18.32 -26.10 29.81
C SER A 46 17.49 -26.35 28.55
N LEU A 47 18.18 -26.62 27.46
CA LEU A 47 17.57 -26.97 26.17
C LEU A 47 16.79 -28.28 26.25
N SER A 48 17.31 -29.29 26.97
CA SER A 48 16.66 -30.60 27.11
C SER A 48 15.33 -30.49 27.85
N GLU A 49 15.25 -29.64 28.87
CA GLU A 49 14.05 -29.43 29.67
C GLU A 49 13.01 -28.58 28.93
N THR A 50 13.45 -27.58 28.17
CA THR A 50 12.60 -26.84 27.23
C THR A 50 11.99 -27.80 26.20
N LEU A 51 12.80 -28.66 25.57
CA LEU A 51 12.33 -29.63 24.58
C LEU A 51 11.34 -30.63 25.18
N ARG A 52 11.59 -31.11 26.40
CA ARG A 52 10.70 -32.04 27.10
C ARG A 52 9.35 -31.40 27.39
N THR A 53 9.34 -30.16 27.87
CA THR A 53 8.12 -29.41 28.18
C THR A 53 7.29 -29.13 26.92
N HIS A 54 7.95 -28.80 25.80
CA HIS A 54 7.28 -28.66 24.50
C HIS A 54 6.76 -30.00 23.95
N GLN A 55 7.50 -31.10 24.14
CA GLN A 55 7.04 -32.44 23.73
C GLN A 55 5.83 -32.90 24.56
N ASP A 56 5.86 -32.67 25.87
CA ASP A 56 4.76 -33.02 26.77
C ASP A 56 3.52 -32.15 26.52
N ALA A 57 3.67 -30.89 26.14
CA ALA A 57 2.55 -30.04 25.71
C ALA A 57 1.93 -30.46 24.36
N ASN A 58 2.72 -31.10 23.49
CA ASN A 58 2.25 -31.61 22.19
C ASN A 58 1.71 -33.05 22.24
N ARG A 59 2.04 -33.85 23.27
CA ARG A 59 1.48 -35.19 23.48
C ARG A 59 -0.05 -35.23 23.68
N PRO A 60 -0.71 -34.29 24.40
CA PRO A 60 -2.17 -34.33 24.58
C PRO A 60 -2.99 -33.96 23.33
N SER A 61 -2.36 -33.51 22.23
CA SER A 61 -3.05 -33.16 20.98
C SER A 61 -2.98 -34.23 19.87
N LEU A 62 -2.52 -35.44 20.19
CA LEU A 62 -2.65 -36.60 19.29
C LEU A 62 -4.12 -37.00 19.12
N ILE A 63 -4.69 -36.59 17.99
CA ILE A 63 -5.82 -37.17 17.24
C ILE A 63 -6.67 -38.15 18.08
N ARG A 64 -7.79 -37.66 18.63
CA ARG A 64 -8.86 -38.56 19.09
C ARG A 64 -9.39 -39.34 17.89
N LYS A 65 -9.17 -40.65 17.85
CA LYS A 65 -10.01 -41.55 17.05
C LYS A 65 -11.44 -41.42 17.57
N ILE A 66 -12.35 -41.00 16.70
CA ILE A 66 -13.80 -41.02 16.98
C ILE A 66 -14.19 -42.51 17.09
N PRO A 67 -14.73 -43.00 18.22
CA PRO A 67 -15.30 -44.33 18.26
C PRO A 67 -16.47 -44.39 17.27
N VAL A 68 -16.42 -45.37 16.37
CA VAL A 68 -17.51 -45.66 15.43
C VAL A 68 -18.72 -46.09 16.27
N PRO A 69 -19.91 -45.47 16.09
CA PRO A 69 -21.13 -45.98 16.70
C PRO A 69 -21.45 -47.37 16.14
N GLU A 70 -21.77 -48.32 17.01
CA GLU A 70 -22.33 -49.63 16.65
C GLU A 70 -23.76 -49.46 16.11
N ASN A 71 -23.90 -48.88 14.91
CA ASN A 71 -24.96 -49.11 13.92
C ASN A 71 -24.95 -48.00 12.86
N PRO A 72 -24.49 -48.27 11.62
CA PRO A 72 -24.66 -47.34 10.52
C PRO A 72 -26.09 -47.47 9.97
N HIS A 73 -26.90 -46.44 10.16
CA HIS A 73 -28.10 -46.26 9.35
C HIS A 73 -27.72 -46.23 7.87
N SER A 74 -28.43 -47.05 7.10
CA SER A 74 -28.33 -47.23 5.65
C SER A 74 -28.40 -45.90 4.89
N GLY A 75 -27.39 -45.59 4.07
CA GLY A 75 -27.52 -44.51 3.08
C GLY A 75 -26.25 -43.87 2.55
N ILE A 76 -25.07 -44.16 3.11
CA ILE A 76 -23.82 -43.53 2.63
C ILE A 76 -23.05 -44.52 1.75
N PHE A 77 -23.12 -44.30 0.45
CA PHE A 77 -22.30 -44.99 -0.55
C PHE A 77 -20.83 -44.61 -0.36
N ARG A 78 -19.99 -45.56 0.06
CA ARG A 78 -18.53 -45.45 -0.01
C ARG A 78 -18.03 -46.32 -1.17
N PRO A 79 -17.17 -45.81 -2.07
CA PRO A 79 -16.54 -46.65 -3.07
C PRO A 79 -15.66 -47.69 -2.37
N LYS A 80 -15.81 -48.97 -2.72
CA LYS A 80 -14.88 -50.01 -2.31
C LYS A 80 -13.58 -49.85 -3.11
N TRP A 81 -12.48 -49.62 -2.42
CA TRP A 81 -11.15 -49.81 -2.96
C TRP A 81 -10.74 -51.24 -2.62
N ASP A 82 -10.73 -52.11 -3.62
CA ASP A 82 -10.19 -53.46 -3.46
C ASP A 82 -8.67 -53.39 -3.50
N ASP A 83 -8.05 -54.06 -2.52
CA ASP A 83 -6.63 -54.33 -2.45
C ASP A 83 -6.16 -55.15 -3.67
N HIS A 84 -4.93 -54.87 -4.10
CA HIS A 84 -4.19 -55.37 -5.27
C HIS A 84 -4.48 -56.80 -5.76
N PRO A 85 -4.22 -57.06 -7.06
CA PRO A 85 -3.13 -58.01 -7.33
C PRO A 85 -2.21 -57.68 -8.53
N THR A 86 -0.96 -58.11 -8.31
CA THR A 86 0.14 -58.55 -9.20
C THR A 86 -0.03 -58.68 -10.72
N ASN A 87 1.08 -58.35 -11.40
CA ASN A 87 1.56 -58.78 -12.73
C ASN A 87 0.93 -60.04 -13.35
N LYS A 88 0.55 -59.95 -14.64
CA LYS A 88 0.84 -60.94 -15.71
C LYS A 88 0.52 -60.38 -17.10
N ASP A 89 1.44 -60.66 -18.04
CA ASP A 89 1.29 -60.48 -19.49
C ASP A 89 0.09 -61.23 -20.09
N THR A 90 -0.53 -60.68 -21.14
CA THR A 90 -0.69 -61.25 -22.51
C THR A 90 -1.94 -60.76 -23.29
N SER A 91 -1.70 -60.48 -24.58
CA SER A 91 -2.55 -60.60 -25.81
C SER A 91 -3.84 -59.79 -26.04
N TYR A 92 -3.78 -58.90 -27.05
CA TYR A 92 -4.65 -58.72 -28.26
C TYR A 92 -5.97 -59.56 -28.32
N LYS A 93 -7.20 -59.07 -28.68
CA LYS A 93 -7.72 -58.27 -29.84
C LYS A 93 -9.16 -57.71 -29.57
N PRO A 94 -9.72 -56.81 -30.42
CA PRO A 94 -10.88 -55.93 -30.14
C PRO A 94 -12.25 -56.48 -30.62
N PRO A 95 -13.39 -55.81 -30.33
CA PRO A 95 -14.09 -55.09 -31.41
C PRO A 95 -14.96 -53.83 -31.05
N LEU A 96 -14.99 -52.92 -32.04
CA LEU A 96 -16.09 -52.15 -32.65
C LEU A 96 -17.06 -51.19 -31.89
N SER A 97 -17.22 -50.05 -32.59
CA SER A 97 -18.38 -49.15 -32.82
C SER A 97 -18.71 -47.99 -31.85
N LYS A 98 -18.54 -46.78 -32.39
CA LYS A 98 -19.05 -45.46 -31.94
C LYS A 98 -20.60 -45.40 -32.02
N PRO A 99 -21.27 -44.33 -31.53
CA PRO A 99 -21.31 -43.07 -32.28
C PRO A 99 -20.94 -41.82 -31.48
N GLU A 100 -20.33 -40.88 -32.21
CA GLU A 100 -20.04 -39.50 -31.85
C GLU A 100 -21.31 -38.65 -31.77
N LEU A 101 -21.27 -37.60 -30.94
CA LEU A 101 -22.19 -36.47 -31.04
C LEU A 101 -21.38 -35.18 -31.11
N HIS A 102 -21.08 -34.81 -32.36
CA HIS A 102 -20.65 -33.47 -32.76
C HIS A 102 -21.82 -32.49 -32.62
N LYS A 103 -21.56 -31.31 -32.05
CA LYS A 103 -22.22 -30.07 -32.49
C LYS A 103 -21.15 -28.99 -32.66
N SER A 104 -20.76 -28.76 -33.90
CA SER A 104 -20.25 -27.47 -34.34
C SER A 104 -21.42 -26.48 -34.35
N TRP A 105 -21.14 -25.21 -34.14
CA TRP A 105 -21.76 -24.15 -34.93
C TRP A 105 -20.73 -23.04 -35.14
N ASP A 106 -20.73 -22.61 -36.39
CA ASP A 106 -19.68 -21.88 -37.09
C ASP A 106 -19.63 -20.39 -36.77
N ASN A 107 -18.43 -19.87 -36.98
CA ASN A 107 -18.18 -18.48 -37.34
C ASN A 107 -18.87 -18.16 -38.66
N ASP A 108 -19.59 -17.05 -38.73
CA ASP A 108 -19.36 -15.99 -39.71
C ASP A 108 -20.42 -14.90 -39.60
N ARG A 109 -19.99 -13.66 -39.37
CA ARG A 109 -20.46 -12.51 -40.16
C ARG A 109 -19.63 -11.24 -39.90
N SER A 110 -18.91 -10.88 -40.95
CA SER A 110 -18.76 -9.55 -41.54
C SER A 110 -18.07 -8.45 -40.74
N LEU A 111 -16.84 -8.18 -41.20
CA LEU A 111 -16.28 -6.84 -41.42
C LEU A 111 -17.35 -5.81 -41.80
N ALA A 112 -17.51 -4.79 -40.97
CA ALA A 112 -17.99 -3.48 -41.38
C ALA A 112 -17.20 -2.42 -40.62
N SER A 113 -16.32 -1.74 -41.37
CA SER A 113 -15.69 -0.49 -41.00
C SER A 113 -16.76 0.55 -40.67
N SER A 114 -16.74 1.09 -39.45
CA SER A 114 -17.39 2.36 -39.15
C SER A 114 -16.36 3.19 -38.38
N GLU A 115 -15.75 4.11 -39.10
CA GLU A 115 -15.23 5.35 -38.53
C GLU A 115 -16.31 5.92 -37.60
N ARG A 116 -15.96 6.07 -36.32
CA ARG A 116 -16.72 6.86 -35.37
C ARG A 116 -15.75 7.83 -34.72
N THR A 117 -15.78 9.03 -35.30
CA THR A 117 -15.60 10.32 -34.67
C THR A 117 -15.57 10.26 -33.14
N SER A 118 -14.46 10.74 -32.61
CA SER A 118 -14.18 10.99 -31.20
C SER A 118 -15.25 11.88 -30.56
N THR A 119 -16.17 11.25 -29.83
CA THR A 119 -16.96 11.94 -28.80
C THR A 119 -16.17 11.96 -27.49
N PRO A 120 -16.22 13.06 -26.70
CA PRO A 120 -15.50 13.18 -25.44
C PRO A 120 -15.97 12.08 -24.48
N ARG A 121 -15.00 11.32 -23.97
CA ARG A 121 -15.22 10.24 -23.04
C ARG A 121 -15.69 10.83 -21.71
N SER A 122 -16.95 10.56 -21.37
CA SER A 122 -17.59 10.81 -20.07
C SER A 122 -16.58 10.71 -18.91
N GLU A 123 -16.47 11.79 -18.15
CA GLU A 123 -15.82 11.85 -16.85
C GLU A 123 -16.29 10.67 -16.01
N LYS A 124 -15.40 9.71 -15.77
CA LYS A 124 -15.63 8.67 -14.78
C LYS A 124 -15.21 9.28 -13.45
N GLU A 125 -16.21 9.68 -12.67
CA GLU A 125 -16.08 10.21 -11.30
C GLU A 125 -15.00 9.47 -10.51
N GLY A 126 -13.88 10.16 -10.25
CA GLY A 126 -12.74 9.65 -9.51
C GLY A 126 -12.94 9.69 -7.99
N CYS A 127 -12.19 8.85 -7.28
CA CYS A 127 -12.18 8.66 -5.81
C CYS A 127 -11.48 9.80 -5.03
N TYR A 128 -11.51 11.03 -5.52
CA TYR A 128 -10.84 12.18 -4.91
C TYR A 128 -11.78 13.38 -4.95
N PRO A 129 -11.64 14.36 -4.04
CA PRO A 129 -12.28 15.66 -4.24
C PRO A 129 -11.93 16.18 -5.65
N HIS A 130 -12.88 16.86 -6.31
CA HIS A 130 -12.68 17.48 -7.63
C HIS A 130 -11.60 18.58 -7.53
N LEU A 131 -10.34 18.16 -7.48
CA LEU A 131 -9.17 19.01 -7.57
C LEU A 131 -8.72 18.98 -9.02
N SER A 132 -8.73 20.13 -9.69
CA SER A 132 -8.13 20.23 -11.00
C SER A 132 -6.64 20.49 -10.85
N TRP A 133 -5.83 19.49 -11.20
CA TRP A 133 -4.38 19.66 -11.26
C TRP A 133 -3.92 20.30 -12.57
N THR A 134 -4.82 20.51 -13.54
CA THR A 134 -4.48 21.07 -14.85
C THR A 134 -4.14 22.55 -14.72
N THR A 135 -3.03 22.92 -15.35
CA THR A 135 -2.64 24.32 -15.54
C THR A 135 -3.37 24.84 -16.77
N ASP A 136 -4.60 25.33 -16.62
CA ASP A 136 -5.33 25.93 -17.75
C ASP A 136 -4.57 27.19 -18.20
N SER A 137 -4.05 27.17 -19.43
CA SER A 137 -3.10 28.14 -19.99
C SER A 137 -3.67 29.53 -20.29
N ILE A 138 -4.69 29.99 -19.56
CA ILE A 138 -5.39 31.27 -19.82
C ILE A 138 -5.20 32.27 -18.69
N TYR A 139 -4.88 31.81 -17.47
CA TYR A 139 -4.40 32.67 -16.40
C TYR A 139 -2.90 32.42 -16.23
N GLN A 140 -2.12 33.49 -16.35
CA GLN A 140 -0.66 33.47 -16.19
C GLN A 140 -0.27 32.67 -14.95
N PRO A 141 0.80 31.85 -14.99
CA PRO A 141 1.28 31.12 -13.83
C PRO A 141 1.91 32.12 -12.84
N SER A 142 1.08 32.82 -12.07
CA SER A 142 1.50 33.40 -10.80
C SER A 142 1.66 32.33 -9.72
N THR A 143 1.29 31.08 -10.02
CA THR A 143 1.37 29.93 -9.12
C THR A 143 2.83 29.50 -8.99
N GLY A 144 3.55 30.18 -8.10
CA GLY A 144 4.88 29.78 -7.69
C GLY A 144 4.90 28.39 -7.07
N PHE A 145 6.09 27.80 -7.00
CA PHE A 145 6.33 26.56 -6.26
C PHE A 145 6.24 26.87 -4.74
N ILE A 146 5.02 26.88 -4.18
CA ILE A 146 4.70 27.35 -2.82
C ILE A 146 5.57 26.66 -1.75
N TRP A 147 5.89 25.39 -1.94
CA TRP A 147 6.74 24.66 -1.00
C TRP A 147 8.17 25.17 -0.91
N LEU A 148 8.67 25.93 -1.91
CA LEU A 148 10.01 26.50 -1.86
C LEU A 148 10.19 27.47 -0.69
N ASP A 149 9.10 28.06 -0.18
CA ASP A 149 9.12 28.91 1.02
C ASP A 149 9.55 28.15 2.28
N HIS A 150 9.47 26.81 2.26
CA HIS A 150 9.93 25.94 3.35
C HIS A 150 11.39 25.48 3.20
N ILE A 151 12.13 25.96 2.20
CA ILE A 151 13.57 25.68 2.10
C ILE A 151 14.30 26.51 3.15
N GLN A 152 14.98 25.82 4.07
CA GLN A 152 15.69 26.46 5.19
C GLN A 152 17.22 26.43 5.02
N GLY A 153 17.72 25.69 4.03
CA GLY A 153 19.14 25.37 3.87
C GLY A 153 19.80 26.07 2.67
N SER A 154 21.13 26.00 2.68
CA SER A 154 21.98 26.37 1.55
C SER A 154 22.65 25.10 1.05
N ALA A 155 21.96 24.37 0.17
CA ALA A 155 22.51 23.18 -0.47
C ALA A 155 23.86 23.44 -1.16
N ILE A 156 24.79 22.50 -0.96
CA ILE A 156 26.15 22.56 -1.49
C ILE A 156 26.22 22.02 -2.92
N ASP A 157 25.43 20.98 -3.22
CA ASP A 157 25.31 20.34 -4.53
C ASP A 157 23.84 20.12 -4.91
N GLY A 158 23.60 19.74 -6.17
CA GLY A 158 22.26 19.55 -6.72
C GLY A 158 21.47 18.43 -6.05
N ILE A 159 22.15 17.39 -5.55
CA ILE A 159 21.50 16.30 -4.81
C ILE A 159 21.04 16.78 -3.43
N SER A 160 21.86 17.55 -2.73
CA SER A 160 21.53 18.17 -1.45
C SER A 160 20.41 19.19 -1.62
N ARG A 161 20.37 19.89 -2.75
CA ARG A 161 19.27 20.78 -3.11
C ARG A 161 17.97 20.01 -3.32
N LEU A 162 18.03 18.87 -4.01
CA LEU A 162 16.89 17.97 -4.16
C LEU A 162 16.42 17.41 -2.81
N ASP A 163 17.34 17.05 -1.90
CA ASP A 163 17.01 16.62 -0.53
C ASP A 163 16.22 17.70 0.23
N GLU A 164 16.69 18.94 0.20
CA GLU A 164 16.03 20.08 0.84
C GLU A 164 14.64 20.33 0.26
N GLU A 165 14.52 20.30 -1.06
CA GLU A 165 13.24 20.56 -1.73
C GLU A 165 12.21 19.45 -1.47
N ILE A 166 12.62 18.18 -1.43
CA ILE A 166 11.71 17.08 -1.07
C ILE A 166 11.21 17.23 0.38
N LYS A 167 12.06 17.66 1.32
CA LYS A 167 11.65 17.93 2.71
C LYS A 167 10.72 19.13 2.82
N ALA A 168 10.99 20.17 2.04
CA ALA A 168 10.15 21.35 1.94
C ALA A 168 8.76 20.98 1.38
N TYR A 169 8.72 20.12 0.37
CA TYR A 169 7.50 19.57 -0.20
C TYR A 169 6.72 18.71 0.80
N GLU A 170 7.40 17.83 1.54
CA GLU A 170 6.77 17.06 2.63
C GLU A 170 6.14 18.00 3.67
N THR A 171 6.87 19.04 4.08
CA THR A 171 6.37 20.02 5.07
C THR A 171 5.10 20.70 4.57
N TYR A 172 5.08 21.10 3.30
CA TYR A 172 3.92 21.68 2.66
C TYR A 172 2.74 20.71 2.56
N MET A 173 2.98 19.44 2.23
CA MET A 173 1.92 18.45 1.95
C MET A 173 1.40 17.70 3.18
N VAL A 174 2.04 17.80 4.35
CA VAL A 174 1.54 17.17 5.58
C VAL A 174 0.34 17.95 6.12
N PRO A 175 -0.77 17.29 6.51
CA PRO A 175 -1.91 17.96 7.10
C PRO A 175 -1.52 18.73 8.36
N ASN A 176 -1.93 19.99 8.46
CA ASN A 176 -1.64 20.86 9.59
C ASN A 176 -2.52 20.53 10.82
N ALA A 177 -2.27 21.18 11.96
CA ALA A 177 -3.00 20.90 13.20
C ALA A 177 -4.51 21.13 13.06
N GLN A 178 -4.92 22.23 12.44
CA GLN A 178 -6.34 22.57 12.27
C GLN A 178 -7.06 21.58 11.35
N GLU A 179 -6.42 21.14 10.26
CA GLU A 179 -6.97 20.11 9.38
C GLU A 179 -7.14 18.77 10.12
N ARG A 180 -6.21 18.41 11.02
CA ARG A 180 -6.32 17.21 11.87
C ARG A 180 -7.45 17.33 12.91
N ASP A 181 -7.67 18.52 13.44
CA ASP A 181 -8.76 18.78 14.38
C ASP A 181 -10.13 18.63 13.70
N VAL A 182 -10.27 19.11 12.46
CA VAL A 182 -11.49 18.90 11.66
C VAL A 182 -11.77 17.43 11.42
N VAL A 183 -10.74 16.64 11.09
CA VAL A 183 -10.89 15.19 10.92
C VAL A 183 -11.32 14.51 12.22
N SER A 184 -10.82 14.99 13.36
CA SER A 184 -11.22 14.49 14.68
C SER A 184 -12.69 14.84 14.99
N LYS A 185 -13.15 16.04 14.62
CA LYS A 185 -14.57 16.44 14.70
C LYS A 185 -15.44 15.50 13.84
N ILE A 186 -15.05 15.26 12.58
CA ILE A 186 -15.73 14.31 11.68
C ILE A 186 -15.77 12.90 12.29
N HIS A 187 -14.66 12.40 12.83
CA HIS A 187 -14.62 11.07 13.47
C HIS A 187 -15.63 10.97 14.62
N ASN A 188 -15.76 12.01 15.45
CA ASN A 188 -16.74 12.08 16.52
C ASN A 188 -18.19 12.10 15.99
N ASP A 189 -18.46 12.85 14.92
CA ASP A 189 -19.79 12.89 14.29
C ASP A 189 -20.19 11.54 13.71
N ILE A 190 -19.27 10.87 13.01
CA ILE A 190 -19.48 9.51 12.51
C ILE A 190 -19.74 8.55 13.68
N THR A 191 -18.95 8.63 14.74
CA THR A 191 -19.14 7.82 15.94
C THR A 191 -20.54 8.04 16.51
N ARG A 192 -21.02 9.29 16.57
CA ARG A 192 -22.38 9.63 17.03
C ARG A 192 -23.48 9.09 16.12
N ILE A 193 -23.34 9.21 14.80
CA ILE A 193 -24.32 8.69 13.82
C ILE A 193 -24.43 7.17 13.91
N LEU A 194 -23.30 6.48 14.10
CA LEU A 194 -23.27 5.02 14.14
C LEU A 194 -23.70 4.44 15.50
N ARG A 195 -23.77 5.24 16.57
CA ARG A 195 -24.32 4.82 17.88
C ARG A 195 -25.76 4.29 17.73
N GLY A 196 -26.17 3.40 18.64
CA GLY A 196 -27.55 2.89 18.72
C GLY A 196 -27.89 1.66 17.88
N GLY A 197 -26.91 0.92 17.35
CA GLY A 197 -27.16 -0.41 16.80
C GLY A 197 -25.88 -1.22 16.74
N THR A 198 -25.72 -2.18 17.67
CA THR A 198 -24.79 -3.33 17.76
C THR A 198 -23.34 -3.22 17.23
N VAL A 199 -22.88 -2.03 16.85
CA VAL A 199 -21.64 -1.80 16.12
C VAL A 199 -20.67 -1.08 17.04
N ASP A 200 -19.51 -1.70 17.23
CA ASP A 200 -18.40 -1.11 17.97
C ASP A 200 -17.95 0.22 17.33
N SER A 201 -17.30 1.06 18.14
CA SER A 201 -16.85 2.39 17.71
C SER A 201 -16.01 2.31 16.42
N PRO A 202 -16.27 3.16 15.42
CA PRO A 202 -15.50 3.17 14.18
C PRO A 202 -14.03 3.52 14.46
N ILE A 203 -13.11 2.76 13.89
CA ILE A 203 -11.68 2.94 14.06
C ILE A 203 -11.10 3.62 12.83
N LEU A 204 -10.38 4.72 13.01
CA LEU A 204 -9.63 5.35 11.90
C LEU A 204 -8.50 4.41 11.43
N ILE A 205 -8.38 4.20 10.13
CA ILE A 205 -7.35 3.40 9.48
C ILE A 205 -6.74 4.17 8.29
N GLY A 206 -5.93 3.49 7.47
CA GLY A 206 -5.39 4.05 6.24
C GLY A 206 -4.31 5.11 6.47
N SER A 207 -4.17 6.00 5.49
CA SER A 207 -3.09 6.99 5.43
C SER A 207 -3.08 7.95 6.63
N ARG A 208 -4.25 8.28 7.18
CA ARG A 208 -4.36 9.17 8.35
C ARG A 208 -3.86 8.50 9.63
N ARG A 209 -4.06 7.19 9.78
CA ARG A 209 -3.52 6.43 10.92
C ARG A 209 -2.02 6.20 10.80
N THR A 210 -1.50 6.02 9.59
CA THR A 210 -0.08 5.72 9.36
C THR A 210 0.81 6.96 9.20
N GLY A 211 0.23 8.17 9.26
CA GLY A 211 0.96 9.42 9.07
C GLY A 211 1.33 9.71 7.60
N MET A 212 0.73 8.99 6.65
CA MET A 212 0.99 9.10 5.20
C MET A 212 -0.08 9.94 4.48
N ALA A 213 -0.94 10.63 5.23
CA ALA A 213 -1.99 11.45 4.65
C ALA A 213 -1.44 12.76 4.08
N VAL A 214 -2.02 13.19 2.96
CA VAL A 214 -2.05 14.57 2.44
C VAL A 214 -3.43 15.20 2.72
N PRO A 215 -3.63 16.53 2.58
CA PRO A 215 -4.85 17.22 3.01
C PRO A 215 -6.12 16.61 2.43
N HIS A 216 -6.10 16.29 1.13
CA HIS A 216 -7.21 15.69 0.38
C HIS A 216 -7.30 14.16 0.47
N SER A 217 -6.53 13.52 1.36
CA SER A 217 -6.67 12.08 1.57
C SER A 217 -8.04 11.72 2.15
N SER A 218 -8.59 10.59 1.75
CA SER A 218 -9.80 10.05 2.34
C SER A 218 -9.65 9.82 3.85
N ILE A 219 -10.77 9.85 4.55
CA ILE A 219 -10.87 9.41 5.94
C ILE A 219 -11.39 7.96 5.91
N ASP A 220 -10.51 7.01 6.18
CA ASP A 220 -10.84 5.60 6.10
C ASP A 220 -11.23 5.06 7.48
N PHE A 221 -12.44 4.54 7.61
CA PHE A 221 -12.98 3.93 8.81
C PHE A 221 -13.05 2.41 8.67
N LEU A 222 -12.55 1.73 9.69
CA LEU A 222 -12.82 0.32 9.94
C LEU A 222 -13.93 0.18 10.98
N ILE A 223 -14.94 -0.58 10.63
CA ILE A 223 -16.02 -0.99 11.53
C ILE A 223 -15.72 -2.41 11.98
N PRO A 224 -15.31 -2.61 13.24
CA PRO A 224 -15.03 -3.94 13.75
C PRO A 224 -16.31 -4.76 13.83
N ILE A 225 -16.25 -6.00 13.32
CA ILE A 225 -17.35 -6.96 13.42
C ILE A 225 -16.82 -8.24 14.08
N PRO A 226 -17.27 -8.57 15.29
CA PRO A 226 -16.82 -9.76 15.99
C PRO A 226 -17.20 -11.02 15.21
N ASP A 227 -16.30 -11.99 15.20
CA ASP A 227 -16.56 -13.31 14.62
C ASP A 227 -16.92 -14.30 15.74
N PRO A 228 -18.20 -14.70 15.87
CA PRO A 228 -18.61 -15.60 16.95
C PRO A 228 -18.04 -17.02 16.82
N HIS A 229 -17.50 -17.39 15.66
CA HIS A 229 -16.87 -18.70 15.42
C HIS A 229 -15.36 -18.67 15.63
N ARG A 230 -14.81 -17.50 15.94
CA ARG A 230 -13.39 -17.35 16.23
C ARG A 230 -13.18 -17.44 17.73
N VAL A 231 -12.44 -18.47 18.13
CA VAL A 231 -12.02 -18.66 19.51
C VAL A 231 -10.62 -18.08 19.67
N ASP A 232 -10.44 -17.24 20.69
CA ASP A 232 -9.14 -16.65 21.01
C ASP A 232 -8.08 -17.73 21.28
N GLY A 233 -6.88 -17.54 20.73
CA GLY A 233 -5.75 -18.46 20.91
C GLY A 233 -5.74 -19.69 19.98
N CYS A 234 -6.70 -19.83 19.08
CA CYS A 234 -6.72 -20.88 18.05
C CYS A 234 -6.64 -20.29 16.63
N ARG A 235 -6.17 -21.08 15.66
CA ARG A 235 -6.28 -20.73 14.24
C ARG A 235 -7.75 -20.74 13.85
N GLY A 236 -8.37 -19.56 13.93
CA GLY A 236 -9.78 -19.37 13.63
C GLY A 236 -10.12 -19.58 12.15
N PRO A 237 -11.41 -19.66 11.83
CA PRO A 237 -11.88 -19.69 10.44
C PRO A 237 -11.45 -18.42 9.70
N SER A 238 -11.25 -18.51 8.38
CA SER A 238 -10.84 -17.36 7.58
C SER A 238 -11.80 -16.17 7.76
N PRO A 239 -11.30 -14.94 7.99
CA PRO A 239 -12.12 -13.72 8.01
C PRO A 239 -12.81 -13.45 6.66
N THR A 240 -12.32 -14.04 5.57
CA THR A 240 -12.84 -13.86 4.22
C THR A 240 -13.81 -14.95 3.78
N ARG A 241 -14.24 -15.84 4.68
CA ARG A 241 -15.20 -16.92 4.34
C ARG A 241 -16.55 -16.34 3.93
N PRO A 242 -17.33 -17.04 3.07
CA PRO A 242 -18.60 -16.52 2.54
C PRO A 242 -19.56 -15.98 3.61
N LYS A 243 -19.66 -16.67 4.75
CA LYS A 243 -20.49 -16.23 5.88
C LYS A 243 -20.11 -14.84 6.40
N MET A 244 -18.82 -14.56 6.63
CA MET A 244 -18.39 -13.24 7.12
C MET A 244 -18.52 -12.17 6.06
N VAL A 245 -18.27 -12.51 4.79
CA VAL A 245 -18.49 -11.58 3.68
C VAL A 245 -19.95 -11.11 3.62
N LEU A 246 -20.91 -12.02 3.84
CA LEU A 246 -22.33 -11.68 3.94
C LEU A 246 -22.62 -10.77 5.14
N VAL A 247 -22.10 -11.11 6.32
CA VAL A 247 -22.27 -10.28 7.54
C VAL A 247 -21.73 -8.87 7.33
N HIS A 248 -20.54 -8.73 6.74
CA HIS A 248 -19.94 -7.43 6.41
C HIS A 248 -20.82 -6.66 5.43
N ARG A 249 -21.39 -7.32 4.41
CA ARG A 249 -22.29 -6.68 3.43
C ARG A 249 -23.56 -6.14 4.08
N GLU A 250 -24.18 -6.89 4.99
CA GLU A 250 -25.37 -6.43 5.71
C GLU A 250 -25.07 -5.24 6.62
N HIS A 251 -23.95 -5.26 7.34
CA HIS A 251 -23.54 -4.13 8.18
C HIS A 251 -23.27 -2.88 7.34
N LEU A 252 -22.61 -3.01 6.18
CA LEU A 252 -22.43 -1.88 5.26
C LEU A 252 -23.76 -1.33 4.73
N ARG A 253 -24.81 -2.15 4.55
CA ARG A 253 -26.16 -1.66 4.21
C ARG A 253 -26.79 -0.87 5.35
N LEU A 254 -26.65 -1.34 6.59
CA LEU A 254 -27.15 -0.61 7.77
C LEU A 254 -26.43 0.74 7.94
N ILE A 255 -25.11 0.76 7.72
CA ILE A 255 -24.33 2.00 7.72
C ILE A 255 -24.83 2.93 6.62
N ASP A 256 -24.95 2.47 5.37
CA ASP A 256 -25.48 3.28 4.26
C ASP A 256 -26.83 3.93 4.60
N ALA A 257 -27.76 3.18 5.19
CA ALA A 257 -29.06 3.72 5.63
C ALA A 257 -28.91 4.81 6.71
N LYS A 258 -28.05 4.61 7.72
CA LYS A 258 -27.77 5.61 8.75
C LYS A 258 -27.10 6.87 8.18
N LEU A 259 -26.15 6.71 7.25
CA LEU A 259 -25.47 7.84 6.62
C LEU A 259 -26.45 8.64 5.75
N ARG A 260 -27.34 7.98 5.00
CA ARG A 260 -28.39 8.63 4.19
C ARG A 260 -29.42 9.39 5.03
N ALA A 261 -29.71 8.91 6.24
CA ALA A 261 -30.58 9.61 7.18
C ALA A 261 -29.91 10.84 7.82
N SER A 262 -28.58 10.96 7.71
CA SER A 262 -27.83 12.10 8.24
C SER A 262 -27.70 13.23 7.21
N HIS A 263 -27.77 14.47 7.67
CA HIS A 263 -27.61 15.67 6.84
C HIS A 263 -26.15 16.11 6.65
N ILE A 264 -25.18 15.41 7.25
CA ILE A 264 -23.75 15.81 7.18
C ILE A 264 -23.09 15.46 5.84
N PHE A 265 -23.72 14.63 5.01
CA PHE A 265 -23.16 14.14 3.75
C PHE A 265 -23.82 14.81 2.55
N SER A 266 -23.00 15.25 1.59
CA SER A 266 -23.51 15.79 0.31
C SER A 266 -23.79 14.70 -0.71
N LYS A 267 -23.01 13.62 -0.70
CA LYS A 267 -23.13 12.51 -1.65
C LYS A 267 -22.73 11.21 -0.98
N ILE A 268 -23.49 10.15 -1.24
CA ILE A 268 -23.11 8.78 -0.90
C ILE A 268 -23.00 8.01 -2.21
N LEU A 269 -21.79 7.53 -2.52
CA LEU A 269 -21.51 6.91 -3.80
C LEU A 269 -22.20 5.54 -3.90
N PRO A 270 -22.79 5.19 -5.05
CA PRO A 270 -23.46 3.92 -5.22
C PRO A 270 -22.45 2.78 -5.04
N ARG A 271 -22.74 1.88 -4.10
CA ARG A 271 -21.93 0.68 -3.85
C ARG A 271 -22.09 -0.27 -5.04
N ARG A 272 -21.00 -0.64 -5.74
CA ARG A 272 -21.06 -1.80 -6.64
C ARG A 272 -21.23 -3.07 -5.81
N GLU A 273 -21.92 -4.08 -6.34
CA GLU A 273 -22.18 -5.30 -5.56
C GLU A 273 -20.92 -6.01 -5.06
N GLU A 274 -19.80 -5.80 -5.75
CA GLU A 274 -18.48 -6.39 -5.47
C GLU A 274 -17.66 -5.57 -4.46
N ASP A 275 -18.03 -4.31 -4.23
CA ASP A 275 -17.25 -3.39 -3.41
C ASP A 275 -17.53 -3.64 -1.92
N ARG A 276 -16.48 -4.06 -1.21
CA ARG A 276 -16.47 -4.22 0.26
C ARG A 276 -16.23 -2.91 1.00
N ILE A 277 -16.46 -1.79 0.32
CA ILE A 277 -16.20 -0.43 0.80
C ILE A 277 -17.42 0.41 0.46
N LEU A 278 -17.91 1.16 1.44
CA LEU A 278 -18.91 2.21 1.24
C LEU A 278 -18.20 3.55 1.24
N THR A 279 -18.52 4.44 0.29
CA THR A 279 -17.87 5.74 0.17
C THR A 279 -18.90 6.87 0.24
N ALA A 280 -18.57 7.92 0.98
CA ALA A 280 -19.40 9.12 1.14
C ALA A 280 -18.54 10.38 1.06
N ILE A 281 -19.16 11.53 0.79
CA ILE A 281 -18.52 12.84 0.78
C ILE A 281 -19.15 13.68 1.89
N HIS A 282 -18.30 14.17 2.79
CA HIS A 282 -18.73 15.08 3.85
C HIS A 282 -19.11 16.44 3.25
N GLY A 283 -20.32 16.92 3.52
CA GLY A 283 -20.90 18.08 2.84
C GLY A 283 -20.12 19.37 3.09
N LYS A 284 -19.79 19.66 4.35
CA LYS A 284 -19.12 20.89 4.75
C LYS A 284 -17.68 20.96 4.21
N THR A 285 -16.90 19.89 4.39
CA THR A 285 -15.46 19.91 4.05
C THR A 285 -15.17 19.42 2.63
N GLY A 286 -16.06 18.65 2.01
CA GLY A 286 -15.78 17.95 0.76
C GLY A 286 -14.84 16.75 0.90
N LEU A 287 -14.44 16.37 2.13
CA LEU A 287 -13.59 15.20 2.36
C LEU A 287 -14.35 13.92 2.04
N GLN A 288 -13.67 13.00 1.35
CA GLN A 288 -14.17 11.66 1.10
C GLN A 288 -13.98 10.77 2.34
N LEU A 289 -15.01 10.02 2.70
CA LEU A 289 -15.02 9.03 3.76
C LEU A 289 -15.20 7.64 3.16
N SER A 290 -14.42 6.67 3.61
CA SER A 290 -14.52 5.27 3.19
C SER A 290 -14.78 4.39 4.40
N PHE A 291 -15.76 3.49 4.32
CA PHE A 291 -16.14 2.59 5.40
C PHE A 291 -15.93 1.15 4.98
N ARG A 292 -15.18 0.40 5.79
CA ARG A 292 -14.92 -1.03 5.60
C ARG A 292 -15.29 -1.78 6.87
N CYS A 293 -15.90 -2.95 6.71
CA CYS A 293 -16.12 -3.88 7.81
C CYS A 293 -15.04 -4.97 7.81
N ALA A 294 -14.49 -5.29 8.98
CA ALA A 294 -13.55 -6.40 9.17
C ALA A 294 -13.58 -6.90 10.61
N THR A 295 -13.09 -8.12 10.82
CA THR A 295 -12.94 -8.69 12.16
C THR A 295 -11.75 -8.13 12.91
N ASP A 296 -10.61 -8.01 12.21
CA ASP A 296 -9.36 -7.50 12.78
C ASP A 296 -8.90 -6.25 12.05
N LEU A 297 -7.99 -5.51 12.68
CA LEU A 297 -7.23 -4.47 12.01
C LEU A 297 -6.41 -5.07 10.85
N PRO A 298 -6.27 -4.35 9.72
CA PRO A 298 -5.41 -4.77 8.63
C PRO A 298 -3.95 -4.90 9.09
N ALA A 299 -3.34 -6.06 8.85
CA ALA A 299 -1.92 -6.30 9.16
C ALA A 299 -0.96 -5.33 8.44
N SER A 300 -1.43 -4.72 7.34
CA SER A 300 -0.67 -3.68 6.63
C SER A 300 -0.37 -2.46 7.49
N LEU A 301 -1.18 -2.14 8.52
CA LEU A 301 -0.94 -0.98 9.39
C LEU A 301 0.38 -1.12 10.15
N ASP A 302 0.63 -2.29 10.74
CA ASP A 302 1.84 -2.55 11.52
C ASP A 302 3.06 -2.62 10.60
N LEU A 303 2.90 -3.19 9.40
CA LEU A 303 3.96 -3.24 8.39
C LEU A 303 4.36 -1.85 7.91
N ILE A 304 3.41 -0.95 7.68
CA ILE A 304 3.71 0.43 7.29
C ILE A 304 4.46 1.14 8.41
N SER A 305 4.05 0.95 9.67
CA SER A 305 4.78 1.50 10.82
C SER A 305 6.21 0.98 10.88
N TYR A 306 6.41 -0.32 10.62
CA TYR A 306 7.74 -0.92 10.57
C TYR A 306 8.58 -0.32 9.44
N TYR A 307 8.04 -0.19 8.23
CA TYR A 307 8.79 0.38 7.10
C TYR A 307 9.08 1.87 7.26
N ASN A 308 8.20 2.64 7.91
CA ASN A 308 8.51 4.03 8.27
C ASN A 308 9.67 4.14 9.27
N ALA A 309 9.82 3.17 10.18
CA ALA A 309 10.96 3.10 11.08
C ALA A 309 12.24 2.62 10.37
N GLU A 310 12.11 1.67 9.43
CA GLU A 310 13.24 1.15 8.63
C GLU A 310 13.77 2.19 7.64
N PHE A 311 12.86 2.96 7.01
CA PHE A 311 13.16 3.97 5.99
C PHE A 311 12.52 5.32 6.38
N PRO A 312 13.24 6.19 7.12
CA PRO A 312 12.74 7.52 7.48
C PRO A 312 12.39 8.41 6.27
N SER A 313 12.99 8.13 5.11
CA SER A 313 12.71 8.75 3.82
C SER A 313 11.40 8.28 3.16
N LEU A 314 10.75 7.23 3.68
CA LEU A 314 9.57 6.63 3.04
C LEU A 314 8.42 7.62 2.88
N ARG A 315 8.11 8.39 3.92
CA ARG A 315 7.05 9.40 3.88
C ARG A 315 7.34 10.51 2.85
N PRO A 316 8.48 11.22 2.87
CA PRO A 316 8.74 12.26 1.88
C PRO A 316 8.78 11.72 0.45
N LEU A 317 9.34 10.53 0.23
CA LEU A 317 9.34 9.87 -1.08
C LEU A 317 7.92 9.51 -1.54
N TYR A 318 7.11 8.96 -0.64
CA TYR A 318 5.72 8.61 -0.93
C TYR A 318 4.91 9.84 -1.29
N LEU A 319 5.00 10.93 -0.52
CA LEU A 319 4.26 12.15 -0.83
C LEU A 319 4.64 12.72 -2.20
N THR A 320 5.94 12.76 -2.51
CA THR A 320 6.45 13.25 -3.79
C THR A 320 5.96 12.38 -4.96
N LEU A 321 6.17 11.07 -4.89
CA LEU A 321 5.77 10.14 -5.96
C LEU A 321 4.26 10.01 -6.08
N ARG A 322 3.52 10.11 -4.97
CA ARG A 322 2.06 10.16 -4.98
C ARG A 322 1.59 11.34 -5.81
N MET A 323 2.16 12.52 -5.57
CA MET A 323 1.77 13.73 -6.28
C MET A 323 2.22 13.72 -7.74
N VAL A 324 3.38 13.13 -8.05
CA VAL A 324 3.78 12.85 -9.45
C VAL A 324 2.69 12.10 -10.20
N LEU A 325 2.04 11.11 -9.57
CA LEU A 325 1.01 10.28 -10.20
C LEU A 325 -0.40 10.92 -10.16
N GLU A 326 -0.74 11.58 -9.06
CA GLU A 326 -2.04 12.25 -8.89
C GLU A 326 -2.21 13.42 -9.87
N THR A 327 -1.17 14.24 -10.08
CA THR A 327 -1.24 15.41 -10.98
C THR A 327 -1.39 15.02 -12.44
N ARG A 328 -0.97 13.81 -12.85
CA ARG A 328 -1.24 13.24 -14.19
C ARG A 328 -2.52 12.42 -14.27
N GLY A 329 -3.28 12.28 -13.18
CA GLY A 329 -4.50 11.47 -13.16
C GLY A 329 -4.25 9.98 -13.40
N ILE A 330 -3.07 9.47 -13.01
CA ILE A 330 -2.69 8.07 -13.16
C ILE A 330 -2.48 7.36 -11.82
N LEU A 331 -2.91 7.91 -10.69
CA LEU A 331 -2.95 7.17 -9.42
C LEU A 331 -4.30 6.43 -9.27
N GLY A 332 -4.27 5.21 -8.76
CA GLY A 332 -5.46 4.47 -8.33
C GLY A 332 -5.87 3.33 -9.25
N ARG A 333 -6.56 2.34 -8.67
CA ARG A 333 -7.02 1.14 -9.40
C ARG A 333 -7.98 1.48 -10.54
N SER A 334 -8.80 2.50 -10.38
CA SER A 334 -9.75 2.96 -11.41
C SER A 334 -9.08 3.53 -12.65
N THR A 335 -7.84 4.02 -12.54
CA THR A 335 -7.07 4.58 -13.65
C THR A 335 -6.22 3.53 -14.36
N GLY A 336 -6.22 2.28 -13.86
CA GLY A 336 -5.44 1.16 -14.41
C GLY A 336 -3.99 1.10 -13.94
N THR A 337 -3.69 1.69 -12.78
CA THR A 337 -2.35 1.71 -12.15
C THR A 337 -2.42 1.22 -10.70
N VAL A 338 -1.47 1.60 -9.85
CA VAL A 338 -1.41 1.23 -8.43
C VAL A 338 -2.24 2.18 -7.57
N ASP A 339 -2.83 1.65 -6.49
CA ASP A 339 -3.38 2.50 -5.43
C ASP A 339 -2.28 3.03 -4.49
N SER A 340 -2.68 3.87 -3.54
CA SER A 340 -1.79 4.47 -2.54
C SER A 340 -0.99 3.42 -1.73
N TYR A 341 -1.61 2.29 -1.38
CA TYR A 341 -0.90 1.23 -0.66
C TYR A 341 0.12 0.54 -1.56
N GLY A 342 -0.27 0.19 -2.78
CA GLY A 342 0.61 -0.37 -3.80
C GLY A 342 1.80 0.54 -4.11
N LEU A 343 1.59 1.86 -4.22
CA LEU A 343 2.67 2.84 -4.42
C LEU A 343 3.66 2.84 -3.25
N MET A 344 3.18 2.83 -2.01
CA MET A 344 4.06 2.79 -0.85
C MET A 344 4.87 1.48 -0.82
N MET A 345 4.22 0.36 -1.12
CA MET A 345 4.87 -0.94 -1.23
C MET A 345 5.88 -0.98 -2.39
N MET A 346 5.62 -0.26 -3.49
CA MET A 346 6.58 -0.08 -4.57
C MET A 346 7.86 0.62 -4.10
N ILE A 347 7.71 1.74 -3.39
CA ILE A 347 8.85 2.50 -2.86
C ILE A 347 9.68 1.61 -1.92
N VAL A 348 9.02 0.92 -0.98
CA VAL A 348 9.68 -0.01 -0.07
C VAL A 348 10.42 -1.12 -0.84
N ALA A 349 9.78 -1.73 -1.85
CA ALA A 349 10.42 -2.79 -2.64
C ALA A 349 11.71 -2.31 -3.32
N ALA A 350 11.69 -1.14 -3.95
CA ALA A 350 12.84 -0.57 -4.63
C ALA A 350 14.00 -0.27 -3.66
N LEU A 351 13.69 0.27 -2.47
CA LEU A 351 14.67 0.52 -1.41
C LEU A 351 15.26 -0.78 -0.87
N LYS A 352 14.44 -1.82 -0.62
CA LYS A 352 14.92 -3.10 -0.06
C LYS A 352 15.73 -3.96 -1.04
N ILE A 353 15.30 -4.06 -2.31
CA ILE A 353 15.94 -4.99 -3.29
C ILE A 353 17.36 -4.56 -3.67
N GLN A 354 17.63 -3.26 -3.64
CA GLN A 354 18.91 -2.70 -4.05
C GLN A 354 19.51 -1.81 -2.95
N GLU A 355 19.29 -2.23 -1.70
CA GLU A 355 19.86 -1.60 -0.54
C GLU A 355 21.39 -1.51 -0.68
N GLY A 356 21.95 -0.30 -0.51
CA GLY A 356 23.38 -0.03 -0.67
C GLY A 356 23.78 0.61 -2.00
N LYS A 357 22.87 0.74 -2.98
CA LYS A 357 23.13 1.51 -4.22
C LYS A 357 22.94 3.03 -4.09
N TYR A 358 22.48 3.48 -2.94
CA TYR A 358 22.19 4.88 -2.63
C TYR A 358 22.61 5.18 -1.19
N HIS A 359 22.84 6.46 -0.88
CA HIS A 359 23.10 6.88 0.48
C HIS A 359 21.81 6.90 1.31
N ARG A 360 21.75 6.16 2.43
CA ARG A 360 20.54 5.99 3.24
C ARG A 360 19.96 7.29 3.81
N GLN A 361 20.78 8.33 3.95
CA GLN A 361 20.34 9.63 4.47
C GLN A 361 19.98 10.62 3.36
N SER A 362 20.34 10.34 2.10
CA SER A 362 19.99 11.20 0.97
C SER A 362 18.66 10.78 0.38
N ILE A 363 17.68 11.69 0.43
CA ILE A 363 16.31 11.44 -0.03
C ILE A 363 16.24 11.55 -1.55
N GLY A 364 16.96 12.48 -2.15
CA GLY A 364 17.11 12.70 -3.58
C GLY A 364 17.78 11.52 -4.28
N GLN A 365 18.87 10.98 -3.72
CA GLN A 365 19.45 9.73 -4.27
C GLN A 365 18.46 8.57 -4.18
N GLN A 366 17.69 8.48 -3.10
CA GLN A 366 16.65 7.46 -2.96
C GLN A 366 15.49 7.65 -3.95
N LEU A 367 15.08 8.89 -4.23
CA LEU A 367 14.07 9.19 -5.24
C LEU A 367 14.55 8.75 -6.63
N LEU A 368 15.76 9.15 -7.01
CA LEU A 368 16.39 8.74 -8.28
C LEU A 368 16.52 7.22 -8.37
N HIS A 369 16.87 6.57 -7.26
CA HIS A 369 16.96 5.13 -7.17
C HIS A 369 15.60 4.44 -7.38
N VAL A 370 14.53 4.93 -6.75
CA VAL A 370 13.18 4.38 -6.91
C VAL A 370 12.68 4.54 -8.35
N LEU A 371 12.84 5.73 -8.93
CA LEU A 371 12.50 5.99 -10.34
C LEU A 371 13.29 5.06 -11.27
N GLY A 372 14.61 5.02 -11.10
CA GLY A 372 15.52 4.17 -11.87
C GLY A 372 15.19 2.67 -11.74
N PHE A 373 14.83 2.19 -10.56
CA PHE A 373 14.48 0.79 -10.36
C PHE A 373 13.28 0.38 -11.22
N TYR A 374 12.23 1.19 -11.25
CA TYR A 374 11.02 0.88 -12.01
C TYR A 374 11.16 1.12 -13.53
N LEU A 375 12.02 2.05 -13.93
CA LEU A 375 12.40 2.25 -15.32
C LEU A 375 13.03 1.00 -15.94
N HIS A 376 13.98 0.38 -15.23
CA HIS A 376 14.76 -0.73 -15.75
C HIS A 376 14.14 -2.11 -15.45
N THR A 377 13.01 -2.17 -14.73
CA THR A 377 12.35 -3.44 -14.41
C THR A 377 11.50 -3.93 -15.58
N ASP A 378 11.82 -5.12 -16.08
CA ASP A 378 11.01 -5.80 -17.10
C ASP A 378 9.79 -6.50 -16.46
N PHE A 379 8.66 -5.79 -16.40
CA PHE A 379 7.41 -6.33 -15.84
C PHE A 379 6.79 -7.45 -16.69
N THR A 380 7.25 -7.68 -17.92
CA THR A 380 6.80 -8.85 -18.70
C THR A 380 7.40 -10.14 -18.17
N LYS A 381 8.60 -10.07 -17.58
CA LYS A 381 9.35 -11.23 -17.09
C LYS A 381 9.33 -11.37 -15.58
N TYR A 382 9.32 -10.26 -14.84
CA TYR A 382 9.54 -10.27 -13.39
C TYR A 382 8.34 -9.72 -12.61
N GLY A 383 8.02 -10.39 -11.51
CA GLY A 383 7.26 -9.85 -10.40
C GLY A 383 8.21 -9.47 -9.26
N ILE A 384 7.68 -8.73 -8.29
CA ILE A 384 8.42 -8.10 -7.21
C ILE A 384 7.89 -8.63 -5.88
N SER A 385 8.80 -9.10 -5.04
CA SER A 385 8.53 -9.52 -3.67
C SER A 385 9.24 -8.58 -2.70
N ILE A 386 8.49 -8.10 -1.70
CA ILE A 386 9.04 -7.22 -0.65
C ILE A 386 9.65 -8.07 0.47
N GLU A 387 9.04 -9.20 0.81
CA GLU A 387 9.49 -10.10 1.87
C GLU A 387 9.47 -11.56 1.40
N PRO A 388 10.63 -12.16 1.08
CA PRO A 388 11.96 -11.56 1.05
C PRO A 388 12.14 -10.58 -0.13
N PRO A 389 13.00 -9.55 -0.01
CA PRO A 389 13.27 -8.60 -1.09
C PRO A 389 13.87 -9.32 -2.29
N SER A 390 13.12 -9.44 -3.39
CA SER A 390 13.58 -10.12 -4.59
C SER A 390 12.72 -9.84 -5.82
N LEU A 391 13.33 -9.98 -6.99
CA LEU A 391 12.60 -10.16 -8.25
C LEU A 391 12.36 -11.65 -8.46
N PHE A 392 11.12 -12.05 -8.72
CA PHE A 392 10.76 -13.43 -9.04
C PHE A 392 10.29 -13.53 -10.49
N GLN A 393 10.58 -14.67 -11.13
CA GLN A 393 10.23 -14.87 -12.53
C GLN A 393 8.75 -15.22 -12.68
N LYS A 394 8.03 -14.50 -13.56
CA LYS A 394 6.65 -14.81 -13.91
C LYS A 394 6.57 -16.10 -14.72
N THR A 395 5.55 -16.89 -14.45
CA THR A 395 5.28 -18.12 -15.20
C THR A 395 4.77 -17.73 -16.59
N MET A 396 5.43 -18.21 -17.64
CA MET A 396 4.96 -18.05 -19.02
C MET A 396 3.88 -19.08 -19.36
N LYS A 397 2.88 -18.70 -20.17
CA LYS A 397 1.86 -19.64 -20.69
C LYS A 397 2.54 -20.89 -21.27
N GLY A 398 2.13 -22.08 -20.82
CA GLY A 398 2.62 -23.37 -21.33
C GLY A 398 3.84 -23.97 -20.62
N LYS A 399 4.52 -23.26 -19.70
CA LYS A 399 5.61 -23.84 -18.91
C LYS A 399 5.08 -24.42 -17.59
N LYS A 400 5.28 -25.73 -17.36
CA LYS A 400 5.07 -26.35 -16.03
C LYS A 400 6.14 -25.82 -15.08
N GLY A 401 5.75 -24.92 -14.17
CA GLY A 401 6.61 -24.50 -13.06
C GLY A 401 6.83 -25.66 -12.09
N ARG A 402 7.97 -25.66 -11.38
CA ARG A 402 8.31 -26.63 -10.33
C ARG A 402 7.12 -26.87 -9.39
N ASP A 403 6.90 -28.13 -9.03
CA ASP A 403 5.89 -28.45 -8.05
C ASP A 403 6.36 -28.05 -6.66
N LEU A 404 5.59 -27.13 -6.07
CA LEU A 404 5.77 -26.74 -4.68
C LEU A 404 5.31 -27.89 -3.79
N THR A 405 6.10 -28.18 -2.78
CA THR A 405 5.81 -29.17 -1.75
C THR A 405 5.18 -28.48 -0.53
N ASP A 406 4.54 -29.25 0.34
CA ASP A 406 3.86 -28.71 1.53
C ASP A 406 4.82 -27.96 2.49
N GLY A 407 6.13 -28.25 2.40
CA GLY A 407 7.19 -27.58 3.16
C GLY A 407 7.67 -26.23 2.62
N ASP A 408 7.19 -25.77 1.45
CA ASP A 408 7.67 -24.51 0.89
C ASP A 408 7.23 -23.30 1.71
N ALA A 409 8.05 -22.25 1.71
CA ALA A 409 7.76 -21.03 2.42
C ALA A 409 6.48 -20.35 1.86
N PRO A 410 5.64 -19.72 2.71
CA PRO A 410 4.38 -19.10 2.27
C PRO A 410 4.53 -18.10 1.11
N TYR A 411 5.60 -17.31 1.09
CA TYR A 411 5.86 -16.34 0.03
C TYR A 411 6.06 -17.02 -1.34
N LEU A 412 6.71 -18.19 -1.41
CA LEU A 412 6.91 -18.93 -2.66
C LEU A 412 5.58 -19.43 -3.26
N ARG A 413 4.67 -19.91 -2.39
CA ARG A 413 3.30 -20.28 -2.80
C ARG A 413 2.57 -19.07 -3.37
N GLY A 414 2.71 -17.93 -2.69
CA GLY A 414 2.22 -16.64 -3.16
C GLY A 414 2.73 -16.27 -4.55
N GLN A 415 4.04 -16.25 -4.74
CA GLN A 415 4.68 -15.92 -6.02
C GLN A 415 4.19 -16.82 -7.17
N ARG A 416 4.03 -18.12 -6.92
CA ARG A 416 3.46 -19.07 -7.92
C ARG A 416 1.99 -18.77 -8.21
N SER A 417 1.19 -18.51 -7.18
CA SER A 417 -0.23 -18.16 -7.32
C SER A 417 -0.43 -16.88 -8.14
N ILE A 418 0.29 -15.82 -7.77
CA ILE A 418 0.30 -14.54 -8.45
C ILE A 418 0.72 -14.74 -9.91
N SER A 419 1.89 -15.34 -10.15
CA SER A 419 2.41 -15.60 -11.49
C SER A 419 1.43 -16.36 -12.39
N LYS A 420 0.75 -17.38 -11.85
CA LYS A 420 -0.25 -18.16 -12.59
C LYS A 420 -1.45 -17.30 -12.99
N ARG A 421 -1.97 -16.47 -12.07
CA ARG A 421 -3.09 -15.57 -12.38
C ARG A 421 -2.71 -14.53 -13.42
N THR A 422 -1.55 -13.90 -13.28
CA THR A 422 -1.05 -12.92 -14.25
C THR A 422 -0.86 -13.54 -15.63
N ALA A 423 -0.40 -14.79 -15.70
CA ALA A 423 -0.24 -15.50 -16.97
C ALA A 423 -1.57 -15.70 -17.72
N LEU A 424 -2.72 -15.67 -17.03
CA LEU A 424 -4.04 -15.78 -17.64
C LEU A 424 -4.57 -14.43 -18.16
N LEU A 425 -4.01 -13.31 -17.69
CA LEU A 425 -4.44 -11.97 -18.08
C LEU A 425 -4.00 -11.62 -19.52
N PRO A 426 -4.75 -10.75 -20.21
CA PRO A 426 -4.41 -10.35 -21.58
C PRO A 426 -3.16 -9.46 -21.66
N HIS A 427 -2.93 -8.61 -20.65
CA HIS A 427 -1.80 -7.69 -20.60
C HIS A 427 -0.60 -8.36 -19.93
N ARG A 428 0.53 -8.44 -20.64
CA ARG A 428 1.76 -9.04 -20.09
C ARG A 428 2.64 -8.07 -19.32
N ASN A 429 2.58 -6.77 -19.66
CA ASN A 429 3.36 -5.72 -19.02
C ASN A 429 2.66 -5.13 -17.79
N MET A 430 2.10 -6.00 -16.94
CA MET A 430 1.43 -5.57 -15.71
C MET A 430 2.39 -5.65 -14.54
N LEU A 431 2.27 -4.74 -13.57
CA LEU A 431 2.99 -4.89 -12.31
C LEU A 431 2.52 -6.16 -11.61
N CYS A 432 3.45 -6.93 -11.05
CA CYS A 432 3.11 -7.96 -10.07
C CYS A 432 3.89 -7.66 -8.81
N LEU A 433 3.19 -7.22 -7.77
CA LEU A 433 3.78 -6.79 -6.52
C LEU A 433 3.15 -7.62 -5.40
N GLN A 434 3.92 -8.55 -4.87
CA GLN A 434 3.46 -9.42 -3.79
C GLN A 434 3.33 -8.63 -2.49
N ASP A 435 2.13 -8.68 -1.91
CA ASP A 435 1.83 -8.02 -0.64
C ASP A 435 2.55 -8.75 0.53
N PRO A 436 3.35 -8.05 1.36
CA PRO A 436 3.98 -8.64 2.53
C PRO A 436 2.99 -8.95 3.66
N ALA A 437 1.80 -8.33 3.68
CA ALA A 437 0.73 -8.60 4.63
C ALA A 437 -0.09 -9.85 4.26
N ASP A 438 -0.21 -10.13 2.96
CA ASP A 438 -0.85 -11.32 2.40
C ASP A 438 -0.12 -11.79 1.15
N PHE A 439 0.78 -12.77 1.30
CA PHE A 439 1.58 -13.28 0.18
C PHE A 439 0.77 -13.79 -1.02
N MET A 440 -0.51 -14.08 -0.86
CA MET A 440 -1.40 -14.53 -1.95
C MET A 440 -2.04 -13.36 -2.71
N HIS A 441 -1.91 -12.14 -2.21
CA HIS A 441 -2.43 -10.93 -2.82
C HIS A 441 -1.39 -10.26 -3.72
N ASP A 442 -1.81 -9.86 -4.92
CA ASP A 442 -1.00 -9.10 -5.87
C ASP A 442 -1.54 -7.67 -5.93
N LEU A 443 -0.76 -6.73 -5.43
CA LEU A 443 -1.08 -5.30 -5.41
C LEU A 443 -1.05 -4.68 -6.81
N GLY A 444 -0.40 -5.33 -7.77
CA GLY A 444 -0.34 -4.90 -9.17
C GLY A 444 -1.42 -5.48 -10.07
N THR A 445 -2.39 -6.25 -9.53
CA THR A 445 -3.40 -6.98 -10.32
C THR A 445 -4.18 -6.10 -11.29
N ASP A 446 -4.42 -4.82 -10.95
CA ASP A 446 -5.17 -3.88 -11.79
C ASP A 446 -4.26 -2.90 -12.57
N SER A 447 -2.95 -3.01 -12.41
CA SER A 447 -1.97 -2.08 -12.98
C SER A 447 -1.63 -2.45 -14.43
N VAL A 448 -2.58 -2.20 -15.33
CA VAL A 448 -2.47 -2.44 -16.78
C VAL A 448 -1.69 -1.37 -17.53
N ARG A 449 -1.54 -0.17 -16.96
CA ARG A 449 -0.87 1.00 -17.58
C ARG A 449 0.54 1.24 -17.03
N MET A 450 1.28 0.18 -16.74
CA MET A 450 2.67 0.33 -16.25
C MET A 450 3.61 0.95 -17.28
N SER A 451 3.33 0.82 -18.59
CA SER A 451 4.06 1.53 -19.64
C SER A 451 3.98 3.04 -19.48
N ASP A 452 2.78 3.56 -19.20
CA ASP A 452 2.54 4.99 -19.04
C ASP A 452 3.26 5.49 -17.78
N MET A 453 3.25 4.69 -16.71
CA MET A 453 3.98 4.97 -15.48
C MET A 453 5.49 4.96 -15.68
N GLN A 454 6.03 4.02 -16.47
CA GLN A 454 7.45 3.98 -16.82
C GLN A 454 7.87 5.20 -17.66
N HIS A 455 7.06 5.58 -18.65
CA HIS A 455 7.32 6.79 -19.44
C HIS A 455 7.36 8.03 -18.56
N LEU A 456 6.38 8.18 -17.67
CA LEU A 456 6.35 9.29 -16.73
C LEU A 456 7.58 9.29 -15.82
N PHE A 457 7.97 8.14 -15.27
CA PHE A 457 9.15 8.05 -14.42
C PHE A 457 10.42 8.39 -15.20
N GLN A 458 10.48 8.11 -16.50
CA GLN A 458 11.61 8.49 -17.37
C GLN A 458 11.71 10.01 -17.49
N GLU A 459 10.60 10.67 -17.85
CA GLU A 459 10.54 12.12 -17.99
C GLU A 459 10.96 12.82 -16.69
N VAL A 460 10.42 12.38 -15.55
CA VAL A 460 10.74 12.94 -14.24
C VAL A 460 12.20 12.68 -13.87
N TYR A 461 12.71 11.47 -14.12
CA TYR A 461 14.11 11.13 -13.84
C TYR A 461 15.09 11.96 -14.67
N ASP A 462 14.81 12.17 -15.95
CA ASP A 462 15.66 12.94 -16.86
C ASP A 462 15.64 14.43 -16.53
N ASP A 463 14.46 15.01 -16.21
CA ASP A 463 14.33 16.40 -15.79
C ASP A 463 15.09 16.66 -14.49
N ILE A 464 14.90 15.81 -13.46
CA ILE A 464 15.62 15.96 -12.18
C ILE A 464 17.14 15.88 -12.41
N ASN A 465 17.63 14.90 -13.17
CA ASN A 465 19.06 14.79 -13.44
C ASN A 465 19.61 15.98 -14.25
N SER A 466 18.83 16.51 -15.20
CA SER A 466 19.19 17.70 -15.95
C SER A 466 19.34 18.91 -15.04
N ARG A 467 18.40 19.09 -14.09
CA ARG A 467 18.42 20.19 -13.12
C ARG A 467 19.56 20.07 -12.11
N ILE A 468 19.85 18.86 -11.63
CA ILE A 468 21.02 18.59 -10.78
C ILE A 468 22.30 19.01 -11.51
N ARG A 469 22.49 18.56 -12.76
CA ARG A 469 23.67 18.92 -13.56
C ARG A 469 23.77 20.43 -13.81
N LYS A 470 22.65 21.09 -14.08
CA LYS A 470 22.61 22.55 -14.26
C LYS A 470 23.03 23.27 -12.98
N TRP A 471 22.49 22.86 -11.83
CA TRP A 471 22.83 23.42 -10.53
C TRP A 471 24.32 23.26 -10.21
N ASP A 472 24.86 22.05 -10.40
CA ASP A 472 26.28 21.78 -10.16
C ASP A 472 27.17 22.56 -11.14
N GLY A 473 26.74 22.74 -12.39
CA GLY A 473 27.43 23.55 -13.39
C GLY A 473 27.45 25.04 -13.06
N ASP A 474 26.32 25.60 -12.63
CA ASP A 474 26.18 27.01 -12.24
C ASP A 474 27.05 27.34 -10.99
N CYS A 475 27.31 26.36 -10.12
CA CYS A 475 28.22 26.50 -8.98
C CYS A 475 29.70 26.58 -9.35
N THR A 476 30.11 26.14 -10.54
CA THR A 476 31.54 26.02 -10.92
C THR A 476 32.10 27.21 -11.71
N VAL A 477 31.24 28.08 -12.26
CA VAL A 477 31.67 29.18 -13.16
C VAL A 477 31.79 30.53 -12.44
N GLY A 478 31.47 30.61 -11.15
CA GLY A 478 31.28 31.88 -10.43
C GLY A 478 32.24 32.23 -9.30
N ASP A 479 33.46 31.67 -9.22
CA ASP A 479 34.34 31.95 -8.06
C ASP A 479 35.81 32.20 -8.44
N MET A 480 36.05 33.38 -9.03
CA MET A 480 37.31 34.13 -8.89
C MET A 480 37.10 35.66 -9.00
N GLY A 481 35.87 36.16 -8.84
CA GLY A 481 35.55 37.57 -9.03
C GLY A 481 34.50 38.07 -8.05
N ASP A 482 34.99 38.68 -6.96
CA ASP A 482 34.30 39.66 -6.13
C ASP A 482 33.13 39.18 -5.23
N ALA A 483 33.46 38.99 -3.94
CA ALA A 483 32.59 38.52 -2.88
C ALA A 483 31.46 39.50 -2.47
N SER A 484 31.26 40.60 -3.20
CA SER A 484 30.31 41.66 -2.86
C SER A 484 28.95 41.55 -3.60
N SER A 485 28.78 40.62 -4.54
CA SER A 485 27.58 40.52 -5.38
C SER A 485 26.61 39.37 -5.01
N ARG A 486 26.77 38.74 -3.83
CA ARG A 486 25.85 37.69 -3.35
C ARG A 486 24.49 38.20 -2.84
N VAL A 487 24.18 39.48 -3.07
CA VAL A 487 22.97 40.14 -2.59
C VAL A 487 22.02 40.33 -3.78
N GLU A 488 20.79 39.84 -3.61
CA GLU A 488 19.63 39.94 -4.51
C GLU A 488 19.53 38.93 -5.67
N ARG A 489 19.29 37.65 -5.33
CA ARG A 489 18.49 36.80 -6.22
C ARG A 489 17.05 37.30 -6.18
N SER A 490 16.60 37.89 -7.30
CA SER A 490 15.20 38.27 -7.53
C SER A 490 14.25 37.10 -7.29
N CYS A 491 13.07 37.38 -6.74
CA CYS A 491 11.99 36.42 -6.51
C CYS A 491 11.51 35.70 -7.79
N GLN A 492 11.83 36.22 -8.98
CA GLN A 492 11.57 35.55 -10.27
C GLN A 492 12.55 34.40 -10.58
N ASP A 493 13.76 34.43 -10.02
CA ASP A 493 14.79 33.39 -10.26
C ASP A 493 14.56 32.15 -9.39
N VAL A 494 13.84 32.29 -8.27
CA VAL A 494 13.53 31.18 -7.36
C VAL A 494 12.51 30.22 -7.97
N GLN A 495 11.52 30.74 -8.70
CA GLN A 495 10.54 29.91 -9.41
C GLN A 495 11.20 29.10 -10.54
N SER A 496 12.14 29.69 -11.27
CA SER A 496 12.86 29.00 -12.36
C SER A 496 13.76 27.83 -11.89
N ASN A 497 13.96 27.67 -10.58
CA ASN A 497 14.99 26.81 -9.98
C ASN A 497 14.47 25.67 -9.10
N SER A 498 13.18 25.32 -9.17
CA SER A 498 12.67 24.09 -8.53
C SER A 498 13.27 22.84 -9.20
N MET A 499 13.83 21.93 -8.41
CA MET A 499 14.28 20.60 -8.81
C MET A 499 13.11 19.65 -9.10
N LEU A 500 11.96 19.88 -8.45
CA LEU A 500 10.75 19.08 -8.58
C LEU A 500 9.73 19.69 -9.55
N ALA A 501 10.11 20.69 -10.35
CA ALA A 501 9.19 21.46 -11.18
C ALA A 501 8.36 20.57 -12.11
N LEU A 502 8.99 19.66 -12.87
CA LEU A 502 8.23 18.70 -13.68
C LEU A 502 7.56 17.66 -12.80
N ALA A 503 8.22 17.20 -11.73
CA ALA A 503 7.75 16.11 -10.89
C ALA A 503 6.40 16.43 -10.24
N VAL A 504 6.29 17.58 -9.58
CA VAL A 504 5.11 17.94 -8.76
C VAL A 504 4.52 19.30 -9.13
N GLY A 505 5.00 19.96 -10.19
CA GLY A 505 4.38 21.17 -10.72
C GLY A 505 2.96 20.91 -11.22
N ALA A 506 2.01 21.64 -10.66
CA ALA A 506 0.58 21.54 -10.94
C ALA A 506 -0.14 22.82 -10.49
N ASN A 507 -1.43 22.92 -10.76
CA ASN A 507 -2.26 23.94 -10.15
C ASN A 507 -2.56 23.60 -8.67
N TYR A 508 -1.92 24.32 -7.75
CA TYR A 508 -2.16 24.17 -6.32
C TYR A 508 -3.25 25.11 -5.78
N GLU A 509 -3.80 26.02 -6.58
CA GLU A 509 -4.85 26.95 -6.13
C GLU A 509 -6.11 26.21 -5.70
N ASP A 510 -6.52 25.19 -6.46
CA ASP A 510 -7.65 24.34 -6.10
C ASP A 510 -7.40 23.57 -4.79
N MET A 511 -6.15 23.14 -4.56
CA MET A 511 -5.77 22.48 -3.31
C MET A 511 -5.84 23.46 -2.14
N GLU A 512 -5.33 24.68 -2.29
CA GLU A 512 -5.42 25.70 -1.24
C GLU A 512 -6.87 26.12 -0.97
N ARG A 513 -7.70 26.30 -2.00
CA ARG A 513 -9.15 26.51 -1.82
C ARG A 513 -9.82 25.36 -1.08
N PHE A 514 -9.39 24.12 -1.36
CA PHE A 514 -9.87 22.95 -0.65
C PHE A 514 -9.44 22.94 0.83
N ARG A 515 -8.20 23.34 1.13
CA ARG A 515 -7.73 23.53 2.51
C ARG A 515 -8.55 24.59 3.23
N ASP A 516 -8.75 25.75 2.60
CA ASP A 516 -9.57 26.82 3.17
C ASP A 516 -10.98 26.33 3.49
N LYS A 517 -11.58 25.54 2.59
CA LYS A 517 -12.89 24.92 2.83
C LYS A 517 -12.89 24.00 4.05
N ILE A 518 -11.85 23.19 4.24
CA ILE A 518 -11.70 22.35 5.44
C ILE A 518 -11.67 23.22 6.70
N LEU A 519 -10.88 24.31 6.68
CA LEU A 519 -10.68 25.18 7.84
C LEU A 519 -11.91 26.03 8.16
N LEU A 520 -12.66 26.49 7.15
CA LEU A 520 -13.91 27.23 7.34
C LEU A 520 -14.98 26.36 8.01
N ALA A 521 -15.08 25.08 7.62
CA ALA A 521 -15.98 24.14 8.27
C ALA A 521 -15.68 23.99 9.78
N ALA A 522 -14.42 24.17 10.20
CA ALA A 522 -14.03 24.13 11.61
C ALA A 522 -14.61 25.30 12.42
N LYS A 523 -14.67 26.49 11.81
CA LYS A 523 -15.07 27.77 12.44
C LYS A 523 -16.58 27.94 12.55
N ASP A 524 -17.34 27.36 11.62
CA ASP A 524 -18.80 27.48 11.64
C ASP A 524 -19.44 26.64 12.77
N ASP A 525 -18.80 25.54 13.17
CA ASP A 525 -19.25 24.74 14.32
C ASP A 525 -18.96 25.42 15.68
N GLU A 526 -18.02 26.37 15.74
CA GLU A 526 -17.70 27.12 16.97
C GLU A 526 -18.66 28.29 17.21
N ARG A 527 -19.29 28.82 16.14
CA ARG A 527 -20.25 29.94 16.24
C ARG A 527 -21.65 29.52 16.68
N TYR A 528 -21.95 28.22 16.69
CA TYR A 528 -23.19 27.66 17.20
C TYR A 528 -22.90 26.42 18.05
N PRO A 529 -22.49 26.57 19.33
CA PRO A 529 -22.52 25.44 20.24
C PRO A 529 -23.97 24.96 20.29
N SER A 530 -24.17 23.70 19.91
CA SER A 530 -25.47 23.02 19.85
C SER A 530 -26.29 23.37 21.08
N GLN A 531 -27.28 24.27 20.93
CA GLN A 531 -28.39 24.38 21.85
C GLN A 531 -29.30 23.18 21.59
N GLU A 532 -28.91 22.00 22.05
CA GLU A 532 -29.84 20.88 22.21
C GLU A 532 -29.59 20.19 23.55
N MET A 533 -30.60 20.32 24.39
CA MET A 533 -30.90 19.58 25.62
C MET A 533 -31.15 18.10 25.35
#